data_AF-A0A1S1L9G5-F1
#
_entry.id   AF-A0A1S1L9G5-F1
#
_cell.length_a   1.000
_cell.length_b   1.000
_cell.length_c   1.000
_cell.angle_alpha   90.00
_cell.angle_beta   90.00
_cell.angle_gamma   90.00
#
_symmetry.space_group_name_H-M   'P 1'
#
loop_
_entity.id
_entity.type
_entity.pdbx_description
1 polymer ?
#
loop_
_entity_poly.entity_id
_entity_poly.type
_entity_poly.pdbx_seq_one_letter_code
_entity_poly.pdbx_strand_id
1 'polypeptide(L)'
;MDKDTTAAEPAAESDEQLPEQRFDALQHEIRLATRSSRYALATAVAAAMVSAGVSAWASVHVSGTQMDRQEQLAREQAIRSDREKVYTELVTDHLDFVSHLGLVRAALAAHPPDRQNLFTAVGDTQASMTAMAKAEAAVKIVGSAMDPILANLDAAELALFQGPESIGPAIQYAHERDQLVDDAHWASVSTPAVAAIDKFVSDNSIDQLAERARTDLGSG
;
A
#
# COMPACT_ATOMS: atom_id res chain seq x y z
N MET A 1 -56.74 0.34 33.75
CA MET A 1 -56.47 1.73 34.18
C MET A 1 -55.19 1.70 35.00
N ASP A 2 -54.08 1.25 34.42
CA ASP A 2 -53.22 1.93 33.42
C ASP A 2 -52.38 3.00 34.12
N LYS A 3 -51.20 2.65 34.65
CA LYS A 3 -49.87 2.70 33.99
C LYS A 3 -49.58 4.08 33.41
N ASP A 4 -48.72 4.84 34.09
CA ASP A 4 -47.75 5.70 33.40
C ASP A 4 -46.48 5.84 34.24
N THR A 5 -45.55 4.92 33.98
CA THR A 5 -44.14 5.07 34.30
C THR A 5 -43.51 5.65 33.05
N THR A 6 -43.36 6.97 32.99
CA THR A 6 -42.59 7.61 31.93
C THR A 6 -41.12 7.32 32.21
N ALA A 7 -40.61 6.27 31.55
CA ALA A 7 -39.19 6.03 31.41
C ALA A 7 -38.59 7.23 30.68
N ALA A 8 -37.59 7.86 31.27
CA ALA A 8 -36.74 8.80 30.57
C ALA A 8 -35.95 8.02 29.51
N GLU A 9 -36.34 8.24 28.26
CA GLU A 9 -35.59 7.89 27.06
C GLU A 9 -34.21 8.58 27.13
N PRO A 10 -33.07 7.87 27.04
CA PRO A 10 -31.81 8.55 26.87
C PRO A 10 -31.83 9.17 25.47
N ALA A 11 -31.81 10.49 25.44
CA ALA A 11 -31.63 11.26 24.22
C ALA A 11 -30.41 10.67 23.48
N ALA A 12 -30.65 10.16 22.28
CA ALA A 12 -29.59 9.85 21.35
C ALA A 12 -28.86 11.16 21.06
N GLU A 13 -27.70 11.36 21.68
CA GLU A 13 -26.69 12.30 21.22
C GLU A 13 -26.32 11.87 19.80
N SER A 14 -27.01 12.48 18.84
CA SER A 14 -26.61 12.40 17.44
C SER A 14 -25.27 13.11 17.33
N ASP A 15 -24.20 12.34 17.12
CA ASP A 15 -22.86 12.81 16.78
C ASP A 15 -22.89 13.65 15.48
N GLU A 16 -23.21 14.94 15.61
CA GLU A 16 -22.82 15.97 14.64
C GLU A 16 -21.32 16.25 14.79
N GLN A 17 -20.50 15.25 14.48
CA GLN A 17 -19.08 15.49 14.24
C GLN A 17 -18.93 16.33 12.98
N LEU A 18 -18.23 17.46 13.10
CA LEU A 18 -17.89 18.34 11.99
C LEU A 18 -17.12 17.55 10.91
N PRO A 19 -17.28 17.88 9.61
CA PRO A 19 -16.67 17.15 8.50
C PRO A 19 -15.15 16.96 8.65
N GLU A 20 -14.45 17.97 9.19
CA GLU A 20 -13.01 17.93 9.48
C GLU A 20 -12.67 16.85 10.53
N GLN A 21 -13.45 16.74 11.59
CA GLN A 21 -13.24 15.74 12.65
C GLN A 21 -13.47 14.31 12.14
N ARG A 22 -14.44 14.13 11.23
CA ARG A 22 -14.68 12.81 10.59
C ARG A 22 -13.54 12.42 9.67
N PHE A 23 -13.00 13.37 8.91
CA PHE A 23 -11.85 13.09 8.05
C PHE A 23 -10.59 12.78 8.86
N ASP A 24 -10.32 13.52 9.93
CA ASP A 24 -9.21 13.24 10.84
C ASP A 24 -9.37 11.88 11.55
N ALA A 25 -10.59 11.54 11.98
CA ALA A 25 -10.90 10.24 12.55
C ALA A 25 -10.70 9.10 11.53
N LEU A 26 -11.17 9.26 10.30
CA LEU A 26 -10.94 8.30 9.21
C LEU A 26 -9.45 8.18 8.87
N GLN A 27 -8.71 9.28 8.79
CA GLN A 27 -7.25 9.25 8.63
C GLN A 27 -6.60 8.47 9.76
N HIS A 28 -7.04 8.69 11.00
CA HIS A 28 -6.51 8.03 12.18
C HIS A 28 -6.83 6.53 12.19
N GLU A 29 -8.07 6.15 11.89
CA GLU A 29 -8.53 4.76 11.81
C GLU A 29 -7.86 4.00 10.68
N ILE A 30 -7.75 4.59 9.49
CA ILE A 30 -6.99 4.02 8.37
C ILE A 30 -5.53 3.86 8.79
N ARG A 31 -4.89 4.89 9.38
CA ARG A 31 -3.50 4.77 9.86
C ARG A 31 -3.34 3.69 10.93
N LEU A 32 -4.30 3.51 11.83
CA LEU A 32 -4.26 2.49 12.89
C LEU A 32 -4.48 1.08 12.34
N ALA A 33 -5.53 0.88 11.55
CA ALA A 33 -5.85 -0.38 10.90
C ALA A 33 -4.67 -0.83 10.03
N THR A 34 -4.14 0.08 9.22
CA THR A 34 -3.00 -0.17 8.33
C THR A 34 -1.70 -0.37 9.12
N ARG A 35 -1.43 0.33 10.22
CA ARG A 35 -0.25 0.02 11.07
C ARG A 35 -0.29 -1.40 11.61
N SER A 36 -1.43 -1.82 12.16
CA SER A 36 -1.56 -3.17 12.74
C SER A 36 -1.44 -4.28 11.69
N SER A 37 -2.04 -4.10 10.51
CA SER A 37 -1.96 -5.05 9.40
C SER A 37 -0.58 -5.06 8.74
N ARG A 38 0.11 -3.92 8.65
CA ARG A 38 1.49 -3.82 8.12
C ARG A 38 2.49 -4.55 8.98
N TYR A 39 2.42 -4.39 10.30
CA TYR A 39 3.26 -5.19 11.18
C TYR A 39 2.89 -6.67 11.10
N ALA A 40 1.61 -7.03 11.04
CA ALA A 40 1.22 -8.43 10.93
C ALA A 40 1.69 -9.07 9.62
N LEU A 41 1.54 -8.40 8.47
CA LEU A 41 1.89 -8.93 7.15
C LEU A 41 3.39 -8.86 6.91
N ALA A 42 4.07 -7.75 7.23
CA ALA A 42 5.52 -7.66 7.13
C ALA A 42 6.21 -8.63 8.11
N THR A 43 5.66 -8.81 9.32
CA THR A 43 6.18 -9.82 10.27
C THR A 43 5.84 -11.23 9.80
N ALA A 44 4.69 -11.48 9.18
CA ALA A 44 4.38 -12.80 8.60
C ALA A 44 5.29 -13.12 7.41
N VAL A 45 5.58 -12.14 6.55
CA VAL A 45 6.51 -12.28 5.42
C VAL A 45 7.94 -12.47 5.95
N ALA A 46 8.40 -11.63 6.87
CA ALA A 46 9.72 -11.76 7.49
C ALA A 46 9.86 -13.07 8.29
N ALA A 47 8.83 -13.48 9.04
CA ALA A 47 8.84 -14.75 9.78
C ALA A 47 8.80 -15.97 8.85
N ALA A 48 8.04 -15.90 7.74
CA ALA A 48 8.06 -16.94 6.71
C ALA A 48 9.44 -17.05 6.05
N MET A 49 10.09 -15.92 5.75
CA MET A 49 11.44 -15.87 5.17
C MET A 49 12.51 -16.39 6.16
N VAL A 50 12.45 -15.97 7.41
CA VAL A 50 13.39 -16.40 8.48
C VAL A 50 13.20 -17.88 8.83
N SER A 51 11.96 -18.39 8.88
CA SER A 51 11.68 -19.79 9.21
C SER A 51 12.15 -20.76 8.11
N ALA A 52 12.23 -20.32 6.86
CA ALA A 52 12.83 -21.10 5.76
C ALA A 52 14.37 -21.05 5.78
N GLY A 53 14.97 -19.91 6.19
CA GLY A 53 16.42 -19.72 6.19
C GLY A 53 17.19 -20.60 7.19
N VAL A 54 16.61 -20.93 8.35
CA VAL A 54 17.28 -21.74 9.39
C VAL A 54 17.46 -23.20 8.97
N SER A 55 16.60 -23.73 8.09
CA SER A 55 16.63 -25.14 7.67
C SER A 55 17.81 -25.48 6.74
N ALA A 56 18.44 -24.49 6.10
CA ALA A 56 19.59 -24.68 5.22
C ALA A 56 20.95 -24.60 5.93
N TRP A 57 20.98 -24.29 7.23
CA TRP A 57 22.22 -23.92 7.96
C TRP A 57 22.99 -25.10 8.58
N ALA A 58 22.39 -26.28 8.74
CA ALA A 58 22.95 -27.33 9.62
C ALA A 58 24.05 -28.23 9.01
N SER A 59 24.64 -27.90 7.85
CA SER A 59 25.73 -28.71 7.30
C SER A 59 26.83 -27.83 6.73
N VAL A 60 28.00 -27.83 7.39
CA VAL A 60 29.31 -28.14 6.78
C VAL A 60 30.45 -27.99 7.81
N HIS A 61 31.28 -29.03 7.92
CA HIS A 61 32.55 -29.12 8.67
C HIS A 61 33.75 -29.14 7.69
N VAL A 62 34.93 -28.65 8.10
CA VAL A 62 35.94 -27.98 7.24
C VAL A 62 37.13 -28.78 6.66
N SER A 63 37.55 -28.48 5.42
CA SER A 63 38.94 -28.63 4.89
C SER A 63 39.20 -27.79 3.61
N GLY A 64 40.45 -27.36 3.35
CA GLY A 64 40.90 -26.21 2.52
C GLY A 64 40.42 -26.01 1.07
N THR A 65 39.73 -26.97 0.43
CA THR A 65 38.88 -26.71 -0.77
C THR A 65 37.56 -26.02 -0.43
N GLN A 66 37.32 -25.81 0.88
CA GLN A 66 36.20 -25.08 1.43
C GLN A 66 36.42 -23.59 1.52
N MET A 67 37.63 -23.03 1.45
CA MET A 67 37.76 -21.58 1.58
C MET A 67 37.14 -20.85 0.37
N ASP A 68 37.41 -21.32 -0.85
CA ASP A 68 36.74 -20.84 -2.06
C ASP A 68 35.24 -21.16 -2.06
N ARG A 69 34.86 -22.33 -1.54
CA ARG A 69 33.46 -22.73 -1.40
C ARG A 69 32.72 -21.90 -0.35
N GLN A 70 33.39 -21.53 0.73
CA GLN A 70 32.88 -20.70 1.82
C GLN A 70 32.81 -19.23 1.39
N GLU A 71 33.75 -18.76 0.57
CA GLU A 71 33.68 -17.45 -0.05
C GLU A 71 32.53 -17.38 -1.07
N GLN A 72 32.35 -18.42 -1.88
CA GLN A 72 31.22 -18.56 -2.78
C GLN A 72 29.89 -18.58 -2.01
N LEU A 73 29.78 -19.40 -0.95
CA LEU A 73 28.60 -19.46 -0.09
C LEU A 73 28.34 -18.14 0.63
N ALA A 74 29.38 -17.44 1.11
CA ALA A 74 29.25 -16.13 1.74
C ALA A 74 28.76 -15.07 0.76
N ARG A 75 29.23 -15.09 -0.50
CA ARG A 75 28.74 -14.21 -1.56
C ARG A 75 27.30 -14.53 -1.93
N GLU A 76 26.95 -15.80 -2.09
CA GLU A 76 25.57 -16.23 -2.36
C GLU A 76 24.63 -15.86 -1.21
N GLN A 77 25.10 -15.98 0.04
CA GLN A 77 24.35 -15.58 1.23
C GLN A 77 24.17 -14.06 1.32
N ALA A 78 25.20 -13.28 0.97
CA ALA A 78 25.09 -11.82 0.89
C ALA A 78 24.07 -11.39 -0.17
N ILE A 79 24.13 -11.99 -1.37
CA ILE A 79 23.16 -11.72 -2.44
C ILE A 79 21.74 -12.10 -2.00
N ARG A 80 21.55 -13.26 -1.35
CA ARG A 80 20.24 -13.67 -0.84
C ARG A 80 19.71 -12.70 0.22
N SER A 81 20.57 -12.27 1.16
CA SER A 81 20.21 -11.30 2.18
C SER A 81 19.83 -9.93 1.59
N ASP A 82 20.55 -9.49 0.55
CA ASP A 82 20.24 -8.24 -0.15
C ASP A 82 18.90 -8.35 -0.88
N ARG A 83 18.61 -9.49 -1.51
CA ARG A 83 17.31 -9.75 -2.16
C ARG A 83 16.15 -9.76 -1.18
N GLU A 84 16.29 -10.47 -0.07
CA GLU A 84 15.27 -10.53 0.99
C GLU A 84 14.92 -9.13 1.49
N LYS A 85 15.95 -8.33 1.77
CA LYS A 85 15.78 -6.94 2.20
C LYS A 85 15.02 -6.12 1.17
N VAL A 86 15.45 -6.17 -0.09
CA VAL A 86 14.87 -5.35 -1.16
C VAL A 86 13.44 -5.79 -1.52
N TYR A 87 13.13 -7.08 -1.49
CA TYR A 87 11.75 -7.57 -1.64
C TYR A 87 10.85 -7.11 -0.49
N THR A 88 11.35 -7.15 0.73
CA THR A 88 10.60 -6.70 1.92
C THR A 88 10.36 -5.19 1.88
N GLU A 89 11.36 -4.41 1.46
CA GLU A 89 11.24 -2.96 1.27
C GLU A 89 10.17 -2.63 0.23
N LEU A 90 10.16 -3.30 -0.94
CA LEU A 90 9.14 -3.06 -1.96
C LEU A 90 7.72 -3.37 -1.47
N VAL A 91 7.51 -4.50 -0.81
CA VAL A 91 6.19 -4.85 -0.25
C VAL A 91 5.76 -3.81 0.79
N THR A 92 6.68 -3.38 1.65
CA THR A 92 6.38 -2.40 2.71
C THR A 92 6.02 -1.03 2.16
N ASP A 93 6.76 -0.57 1.15
CA ASP A 93 6.55 0.72 0.50
C ASP A 93 5.30 0.73 -0.38
N HIS A 94 5.01 -0.39 -1.06
CA HIS A 94 3.75 -0.55 -1.78
C HIS A 94 2.53 -0.46 -0.85
N LEU A 95 2.57 -1.15 0.30
CA LEU A 95 1.49 -1.06 1.29
C LEU A 95 1.36 0.34 1.89
N ASP A 96 2.47 1.09 2.02
CA ASP A 96 2.42 2.50 2.38
C ASP A 96 1.66 3.31 1.34
N PHE A 97 2.01 3.12 0.06
CA PHE A 97 1.40 3.82 -1.05
C PHE A 97 -0.10 3.52 -1.16
N VAL A 98 -0.50 2.25 -1.08
CA VAL A 98 -1.91 1.83 -1.03
C VAL A 98 -2.67 2.49 0.14
N SER A 99 -2.05 2.59 1.32
CA SER A 99 -2.67 3.27 2.45
C SER A 99 -2.93 4.76 2.19
N HIS A 100 -1.97 5.46 1.55
CA HIS A 100 -2.13 6.87 1.20
C HIS A 100 -3.15 7.05 0.06
N LEU A 101 -3.21 6.13 -0.90
CA LEU A 101 -4.29 6.11 -1.91
C LEU A 101 -5.68 5.92 -1.29
N GLY A 102 -5.79 5.19 -0.19
CA GLY A 102 -7.03 5.09 0.58
C GLY A 102 -7.55 6.46 1.07
N LEU A 103 -6.64 7.38 1.42
CA LEU A 103 -7.00 8.74 1.81
C LEU A 103 -7.46 9.57 0.61
N VAL A 104 -6.80 9.43 -0.54
CA VAL A 104 -7.21 10.07 -1.80
C VAL A 104 -8.60 9.59 -2.20
N ARG A 105 -8.82 8.28 -2.16
CA ARG A 105 -10.12 7.66 -2.43
C ARG A 105 -11.22 8.22 -1.53
N ALA A 106 -10.95 8.32 -0.23
CA ALA A 106 -11.90 8.87 0.74
C ALA A 106 -12.22 10.35 0.45
N ALA A 107 -11.20 11.16 0.12
CA ALA A 107 -11.39 12.55 -0.24
C ALA A 107 -12.18 12.73 -1.56
N LEU A 108 -11.95 11.86 -2.55
CA LEU A 108 -12.67 11.87 -3.82
C LEU A 108 -14.15 11.47 -3.66
N ALA A 109 -14.43 10.52 -2.77
CA ALA A 109 -15.78 10.00 -2.51
C ALA A 109 -16.55 10.80 -1.43
N ALA A 110 -15.99 11.90 -0.92
CA ALA A 110 -16.61 12.70 0.12
C ALA A 110 -17.79 13.54 -0.42
N HIS A 111 -18.85 13.63 0.39
CA HIS A 111 -20.06 14.40 0.12
C HIS A 111 -20.39 15.25 1.37
N PRO A 112 -20.13 16.58 1.38
CA PRO A 112 -19.64 17.38 0.26
C PRO A 112 -18.13 17.17 -0.02
N PRO A 113 -17.68 17.41 -1.28
CA PRO A 113 -16.28 17.31 -1.63
C PRO A 113 -15.45 18.45 -1.03
N ASP A 114 -14.26 18.12 -0.54
CA ASP A 114 -13.33 19.08 0.07
C ASP A 114 -12.02 19.13 -0.72
N ARG A 115 -11.76 20.29 -1.32
CA ARG A 115 -10.57 20.54 -2.14
C ARG A 115 -9.28 20.47 -1.33
N GLN A 116 -9.29 20.99 -0.10
CA GLN A 116 -8.10 21.01 0.75
C GLN A 116 -7.73 19.58 1.17
N ASN A 117 -8.70 18.80 1.63
CA ASN A 117 -8.51 17.40 2.01
C ASN A 117 -8.02 16.56 0.83
N LEU A 118 -8.53 16.81 -0.39
CA LEU A 118 -8.05 16.16 -1.60
C LEU A 118 -6.57 16.47 -1.87
N PHE A 119 -6.18 17.75 -1.86
CA PHE A 119 -4.79 18.13 -2.15
C PHE A 119 -3.82 17.72 -1.02
N THR A 120 -4.27 17.71 0.23
CA THR A 120 -3.49 17.14 1.35
C THR A 120 -3.28 15.65 1.14
N ALA A 121 -4.35 14.89 0.85
CA ALA A 121 -4.23 13.45 0.61
C ALA A 121 -3.34 13.12 -0.59
N VAL A 122 -3.48 13.87 -1.69
CA VAL A 122 -2.62 13.71 -2.88
C VAL A 122 -1.17 14.06 -2.54
N GLY A 123 -0.92 15.15 -1.80
CA GLY A 123 0.42 15.54 -1.37
C GLY A 123 1.10 14.47 -0.51
N ASP A 124 0.34 13.89 0.42
CA ASP A 124 0.84 12.82 1.31
C ASP A 124 1.23 11.55 0.52
N THR A 125 0.61 11.29 -0.65
CA THR A 125 0.96 10.12 -1.48
C THR A 125 2.34 10.25 -2.14
N GLN A 126 2.83 11.47 -2.40
CA GLN A 126 4.04 11.70 -3.19
C GLN A 126 5.29 11.06 -2.58
N ALA A 127 5.42 11.13 -1.25
CA ALA A 127 6.53 10.54 -0.53
C ALA A 127 6.51 9.00 -0.63
N SER A 128 5.34 8.40 -0.40
CA SER A 128 5.15 6.94 -0.49
C SER A 128 5.36 6.40 -1.91
N MET A 129 4.89 7.10 -2.94
CA MET A 129 5.14 6.76 -4.35
C MET A 129 6.65 6.80 -4.67
N THR A 130 7.35 7.83 -4.17
CA THR A 130 8.81 7.94 -4.39
C THR A 130 9.59 6.84 -3.68
N ALA A 131 9.16 6.42 -2.49
CA ALA A 131 9.75 5.30 -1.77
C ALA A 131 9.54 3.99 -2.54
N MET A 132 8.30 3.72 -2.95
CA MET A 132 7.94 2.54 -3.75
C MET A 132 8.77 2.44 -5.04
N ALA A 133 8.87 3.53 -5.81
CA ALA A 133 9.68 3.55 -7.04
C ALA A 133 11.17 3.27 -6.79
N LYS A 134 11.73 3.71 -5.66
CA LYS A 134 13.11 3.40 -5.27
C LYS A 134 13.28 1.92 -4.92
N ALA A 135 12.34 1.36 -4.16
CA ALA A 135 12.35 -0.05 -3.82
C ALA A 135 12.20 -0.93 -5.06
N GLU A 136 11.35 -0.53 -6.01
CA GLU A 136 11.18 -1.23 -7.28
C GLU A 136 12.45 -1.20 -8.14
N ALA A 137 13.12 -0.03 -8.22
CA ALA A 137 14.42 0.08 -8.88
C ALA A 137 15.48 -0.80 -8.19
N ALA A 138 15.46 -0.90 -6.86
CA ALA A 138 16.35 -1.81 -6.13
C ALA A 138 16.06 -3.28 -6.50
N VAL A 139 14.79 -3.69 -6.62
CA VAL A 139 14.44 -5.05 -7.07
C VAL A 139 15.01 -5.32 -8.45
N LYS A 140 14.85 -4.39 -9.39
CA LYS A 140 15.40 -4.46 -10.76
C LYS A 140 16.92 -4.63 -10.76
N ILE A 141 17.62 -4.09 -9.75
CA ILE A 141 19.08 -4.22 -9.60
C ILE A 141 19.49 -5.61 -9.08
N VAL A 142 18.77 -6.16 -8.09
CA VAL A 142 19.21 -7.37 -7.36
C VAL A 142 18.70 -8.69 -7.98
N GLY A 143 17.68 -8.68 -8.84
CA GLY A 143 17.25 -9.91 -9.52
C GLY A 143 16.31 -9.74 -10.72
N SER A 144 16.65 -10.40 -11.84
CA SER A 144 15.95 -10.38 -13.14
C SER A 144 14.73 -11.30 -13.24
N ALA A 145 14.45 -12.10 -12.21
CA ALA A 145 13.34 -13.06 -12.21
C ALA A 145 11.96 -12.41 -11.96
N MET A 146 11.94 -11.11 -11.67
CA MET A 146 10.76 -10.32 -11.30
C MET A 146 10.24 -9.43 -12.44
N ASP A 147 10.95 -9.31 -13.57
CA ASP A 147 10.68 -8.33 -14.62
C ASP A 147 9.21 -8.32 -15.11
N PRO A 148 8.54 -9.46 -15.36
CA PRO A 148 7.14 -9.43 -15.79
C PRO A 148 6.19 -8.93 -14.71
N ILE A 149 6.48 -9.20 -13.43
CA ILE A 149 5.67 -8.76 -12.29
C ILE A 149 5.84 -7.26 -12.10
N LEU A 150 7.09 -6.77 -12.18
CA LEU A 150 7.38 -5.34 -12.07
C LEU A 150 6.80 -4.56 -13.25
N ALA A 151 6.85 -5.10 -14.47
CA ALA A 151 6.23 -4.48 -15.63
C ALA A 151 4.69 -4.35 -15.50
N ASN A 152 4.03 -5.32 -14.84
CA ASN A 152 2.61 -5.23 -14.54
C ASN A 152 2.34 -4.15 -13.47
N LEU A 153 3.17 -4.08 -12.43
CA LEU A 153 3.09 -3.05 -11.41
C LEU A 153 3.30 -1.64 -12.02
N ASP A 154 4.34 -1.45 -12.82
CA ASP A 154 4.62 -0.23 -13.60
C ASP A 154 3.38 0.18 -14.43
N ALA A 155 2.74 -0.78 -15.11
CA ALA A 155 1.56 -0.51 -15.93
C ALA A 155 0.32 -0.13 -15.09
N ALA A 156 0.14 -0.77 -13.92
CA ALA A 156 -0.94 -0.44 -12.99
C ALA A 156 -0.76 0.95 -12.39
N GLU A 157 0.47 1.31 -11.99
CA GLU A 157 0.83 2.64 -11.52
C GLU A 157 0.61 3.70 -12.60
N LEU A 158 1.03 3.41 -13.83
CA LEU A 158 0.82 4.32 -14.95
C LEU A 158 -0.67 4.58 -15.19
N ALA A 159 -1.50 3.54 -15.17
CA ALA A 159 -2.95 3.64 -15.36
C ALA A 159 -3.65 4.42 -14.23
N LEU A 160 -3.08 4.43 -13.03
CA LEU A 160 -3.59 5.20 -11.90
C LEU A 160 -3.51 6.71 -12.15
N PHE A 161 -2.48 7.17 -12.83
CA PHE A 161 -2.23 8.60 -13.07
C PHE A 161 -2.55 9.06 -14.50
N GLN A 162 -2.48 8.17 -15.49
CA GLN A 162 -2.64 8.53 -16.89
C GLN A 162 -3.91 7.93 -17.51
N GLY A 163 -4.57 8.75 -18.33
CA GLY A 163 -5.77 8.37 -19.08
C GLY A 163 -7.04 9.07 -18.58
N PRO A 164 -8.16 8.89 -19.31
CA PRO A 164 -9.43 9.53 -18.97
C PRO A 164 -10.10 8.95 -17.73
N GLU A 165 -9.78 7.70 -17.37
CA GLU A 165 -10.31 7.00 -16.20
C GLU A 165 -9.31 6.99 -15.03
N SER A 166 -8.30 7.87 -15.03
CA SER A 166 -7.29 7.95 -13.98
C SER A 166 -7.67 8.96 -12.88
N ILE A 167 -6.81 9.14 -11.88
CA ILE A 167 -6.99 10.20 -10.85
C ILE A 167 -6.74 11.61 -11.44
N GLY A 168 -5.96 11.71 -12.53
CA GLY A 168 -5.52 12.98 -13.12
C GLY A 168 -6.65 13.96 -13.45
N PRO A 169 -7.71 13.55 -14.17
CA PRO A 169 -8.85 14.41 -14.48
C PRO A 169 -9.55 15.00 -13.25
N ALA A 170 -9.71 14.22 -12.17
CA ALA A 170 -10.33 14.71 -10.93
C ALA A 170 -9.45 15.75 -10.22
N ILE A 171 -8.14 15.50 -10.14
CA ILE A 171 -7.17 16.46 -9.58
C ILE A 171 -7.15 17.75 -10.40
N GLN A 172 -7.13 17.63 -11.73
CA GLN A 172 -7.16 18.79 -12.62
C GLN A 172 -8.45 19.59 -12.43
N TYR A 173 -9.60 18.93 -12.41
CA TYR A 173 -10.90 19.56 -12.18
C TYR A 173 -10.93 20.34 -10.85
N ALA A 174 -10.36 19.76 -9.79
CA ALA A 174 -10.25 20.38 -8.47
C ALA A 174 -9.20 21.50 -8.40
N HIS A 175 -8.16 21.44 -9.24
CA HIS A 175 -7.15 22.49 -9.34
C HIS A 175 -7.70 23.75 -9.98
N GLU A 176 -8.54 23.59 -11.01
CA GLU A 176 -9.14 24.68 -11.81
C GLU A 176 -10.29 25.42 -11.11
N ARG A 177 -10.69 24.98 -9.90
CA ARG A 177 -11.83 25.53 -9.16
C ARG A 177 -11.43 25.96 -7.76
N ASP A 178 -12.00 27.08 -7.33
CA ASP A 178 -11.83 27.60 -5.96
C ASP A 178 -12.59 26.75 -4.93
N GLN A 179 -13.74 26.18 -5.34
CA GLN A 179 -14.58 25.32 -4.51
C GLN A 179 -15.09 24.13 -5.33
N LEU A 180 -15.16 22.96 -4.67
CA LEU A 180 -15.82 21.79 -5.22
C LEU A 180 -17.28 21.80 -4.79
N VAL A 181 -18.17 21.49 -5.73
CA VAL A 181 -19.61 21.39 -5.50
C VAL A 181 -19.98 19.93 -5.68
N ASP A 182 -20.81 19.42 -4.79
CA ASP A 182 -21.36 18.07 -4.88
C ASP A 182 -22.43 18.02 -5.97
N ASP A 183 -21.98 17.90 -7.23
CA ASP A 183 -22.84 17.91 -8.41
C ASP A 183 -22.48 16.80 -9.41
N ALA A 184 -23.27 16.71 -10.49
CA ALA A 184 -23.05 15.73 -11.55
C ALA A 184 -21.69 15.91 -12.27
N HIS A 185 -21.10 17.10 -12.26
CA HIS A 185 -19.79 17.34 -12.87
C HIS A 185 -18.66 16.83 -11.97
N TRP A 186 -18.77 17.02 -10.65
CA TRP A 186 -17.85 16.41 -9.70
C TRP A 186 -17.95 14.89 -9.76
N ALA A 187 -19.17 14.34 -9.77
CA ALA A 187 -19.39 12.90 -9.86
C ALA A 187 -18.78 12.28 -11.13
N SER A 188 -18.83 13.00 -12.27
CA SER A 188 -18.30 12.50 -13.55
C SER A 188 -16.77 12.40 -13.59
N VAL A 189 -16.05 13.17 -12.76
CA VAL A 189 -14.58 13.09 -12.66
C VAL A 189 -14.11 12.28 -11.46
N SER A 190 -14.82 12.34 -10.32
CA SER A 190 -14.43 11.63 -9.09
C SER A 190 -14.74 10.13 -9.14
N THR A 191 -15.86 9.73 -9.76
CA THR A 191 -16.23 8.30 -9.82
C THR A 191 -15.21 7.46 -10.59
N PRO A 192 -14.74 7.87 -11.79
CA PRO A 192 -13.66 7.15 -12.48
C PRO A 192 -12.36 7.12 -11.68
N ALA A 193 -12.00 8.23 -11.01
CA ALA A 193 -10.80 8.29 -10.18
C ALA A 193 -10.86 7.33 -8.98
N VAL A 194 -12.01 7.21 -8.31
CA VAL A 194 -12.24 6.22 -7.25
C VAL A 194 -12.12 4.80 -7.80
N ALA A 195 -12.72 4.53 -8.96
CA ALA A 195 -12.63 3.22 -9.61
C ALA A 195 -11.19 2.86 -10.01
N ALA A 196 -10.37 3.84 -10.43
CA ALA A 196 -8.96 3.65 -10.72
C ALA A 196 -8.17 3.20 -9.48
N ILE A 197 -8.41 3.85 -8.34
CA ILE A 197 -7.80 3.48 -7.07
C ILE A 197 -8.25 2.08 -6.66
N ASP A 198 -9.55 1.79 -6.73
CA ASP A 198 -10.08 0.47 -6.38
C ASP A 198 -9.48 -0.64 -7.26
N LYS A 199 -9.31 -0.37 -8.56
CA LYS A 199 -8.65 -1.29 -9.49
C LYS A 199 -7.19 -1.53 -9.12
N PHE A 200 -6.42 -0.47 -8.84
CA PHE A 200 -5.01 -0.58 -8.44
C PHE A 200 -4.85 -1.36 -7.12
N VAL A 201 -5.69 -1.05 -6.12
CA VAL A 201 -5.65 -1.74 -4.82
C VAL A 201 -6.06 -3.21 -4.93
N SER A 202 -6.90 -3.56 -5.91
CA SER A 202 -7.28 -4.94 -6.20
C SER A 202 -6.25 -5.72 -7.04
N ASP A 203 -5.19 -5.05 -7.52
CA ASP A 203 -4.15 -5.69 -8.31
C ASP A 203 -3.35 -6.69 -7.46
N ASN A 204 -3.15 -7.90 -7.99
CA ASN A 204 -2.50 -9.00 -7.28
C ASN A 204 -0.98 -9.08 -7.53
N SER A 205 -0.37 -8.07 -8.16
CA SER A 205 1.06 -8.08 -8.52
C SER A 205 1.96 -8.20 -7.29
N ILE A 206 1.57 -7.66 -6.13
CA ILE A 206 2.34 -7.82 -4.88
C ILE A 206 2.24 -9.24 -4.31
N ASP A 207 1.09 -9.89 -4.41
CA ASP A 207 0.95 -11.29 -4.00
C ASP A 207 1.80 -12.20 -4.90
N GLN A 208 1.81 -11.93 -6.22
CA GLN A 208 2.67 -12.62 -7.17
C GLN A 208 4.15 -12.35 -6.87
N LEU A 209 4.52 -11.13 -6.50
CA LEU A 209 5.88 -10.76 -6.12
C LEU A 209 6.32 -11.52 -4.86
N ALA A 210 5.46 -11.59 -3.84
CA ALA A 210 5.73 -12.33 -2.62
C ALA A 210 5.93 -13.83 -2.89
N GLU A 211 5.08 -14.44 -3.74
CA GLU A 211 5.22 -15.85 -4.11
C GLU A 211 6.50 -16.11 -4.92
N ARG A 212 6.81 -15.23 -5.87
CA ARG A 212 8.05 -15.33 -6.64
C ARG A 212 9.28 -15.13 -5.77
N ALA A 213 9.21 -14.21 -4.80
CA ALA A 213 10.27 -13.97 -3.83
C ALA A 213 10.52 -15.22 -2.96
N ARG A 214 9.46 -15.93 -2.53
CA ARG A 214 9.61 -17.19 -1.81
C ARG A 214 10.37 -18.23 -2.63
N THR A 215 10.03 -18.35 -3.91
CA THR A 215 10.73 -19.26 -4.83
C THR A 215 12.19 -18.85 -5.02
N ASP A 216 12.48 -17.56 -5.26
CA ASP A 216 13.84 -17.07 -5.49
C ASP A 216 14.75 -17.22 -4.27
N LEU A 217 14.20 -17.05 -3.06
CA LEU A 217 14.92 -17.23 -1.80
C LEU A 217 15.09 -18.71 -1.39
N GLY A 218 14.47 -19.65 -2.12
CA GLY A 218 14.56 -21.10 -1.85
C GLY A 218 13.66 -21.57 -0.70
N SER A 219 12.54 -20.87 -0.49
CA SER A 219 11.55 -21.17 0.56
C SER A 219 10.28 -21.85 0.04
N GLY A 220 10.26 -22.25 -1.24
CA GLY A 220 9.16 -22.94 -1.92
C GLY A 220 9.50 -24.39 -2.28
#